data_AF-A0A914AZJ8-F1
#
_entry.id   AF-A0A914AZJ8-F1
#
_cell.length_a   1.000
_cell.length_b   1.000
_cell.length_c   1.000
_cell.angle_alpha   90.00
_cell.angle_beta   90.00
_cell.angle_gamma   90.00
#
_symmetry.space_group_name_H-M   'P 1'
#
loop_
_entity.id
_entity.type
_entity.pdbx_description
1 polymer ?
#
loop_
_entity_poly.entity_id
_entity_poly.type
_entity_poly.pdbx_seq_one_letter_code
_entity_poly.pdbx_strand_id
1 'polypeptide(L)'
;MSFVRPFLVKDIVEMEDRSAFQLSNPWISEDRTTAAVCSAIRLAERSGHLKTRRDEALAEMVQSLQATSPSLHLMKQLKEMTAKGQQLDKTTTEIQCRLMDKETRDITHLGILESKISQLDLLSSHLQAVVQSKDHLINRLQQPFVGDYLKIEATYHRHVKELFPLVASCLAELSSNLETIQWTSGFDMKDGKMDGALTAISTSLAHLQTSFQTICQLRNTLDNFESQDSR
;
A
#
# COMPACT_ATOMS: atom_id res chain seq x y z
N MET A 1 -20.73 -7.98 -44.77
CA MET A 1 -20.17 -9.28 -44.39
C MET A 1 -20.47 -9.52 -42.91
N SER A 2 -21.18 -10.62 -42.65
CA SER A 2 -21.25 -11.38 -41.39
C SER A 2 -21.55 -10.64 -40.08
N PHE A 3 -22.85 -10.44 -39.84
CA PHE A 3 -23.44 -10.24 -38.52
C PHE A 3 -23.44 -11.60 -37.78
N VAL A 4 -22.55 -11.79 -36.80
CA VAL A 4 -22.48 -13.03 -36.01
C VAL A 4 -23.57 -12.97 -34.93
N ARG A 5 -24.62 -13.77 -35.12
CA ARG A 5 -25.67 -14.00 -34.11
C ARG A 5 -25.07 -14.69 -32.88
N PRO A 6 -25.39 -14.27 -31.65
CA PRO A 6 -25.14 -15.09 -30.47
C PRO A 6 -26.10 -16.28 -30.50
N PHE A 7 -25.54 -17.44 -30.83
CA PHE A 7 -26.19 -18.74 -30.73
C PHE A 7 -26.32 -19.10 -29.24
N LEU A 8 -27.57 -19.26 -28.78
CA LEU A 8 -27.98 -20.41 -27.98
C LEU A 8 -27.33 -20.61 -26.59
N VAL A 9 -27.69 -19.77 -25.63
CA VAL A 9 -27.70 -20.14 -24.19
C VAL A 9 -29.13 -20.28 -23.66
N LYS A 10 -30.13 -19.77 -24.38
CA LYS A 10 -31.54 -19.81 -23.94
C LYS A 10 -32.22 -21.16 -24.18
N ASP A 11 -31.86 -21.90 -25.24
CA ASP A 11 -32.54 -23.18 -25.54
C ASP A 11 -31.96 -24.38 -24.78
N ILE A 12 -30.86 -24.22 -24.03
CA ILE A 12 -30.34 -25.27 -23.14
C ILE A 12 -31.08 -25.28 -21.80
N VAL A 13 -31.54 -24.11 -21.32
CA VAL A 13 -32.26 -24.01 -20.04
C VAL A 13 -33.76 -24.32 -20.19
N GLU A 14 -34.35 -24.10 -21.38
CA GLU A 14 -35.77 -24.42 -21.62
C GLU A 14 -36.06 -25.89 -22.02
N MET A 15 -35.04 -26.71 -22.29
CA MET A 15 -35.24 -28.15 -22.56
C MET A 15 -35.17 -29.05 -21.33
N GLU A 16 -34.65 -28.59 -20.19
CA GLU A 16 -34.45 -29.45 -19.01
C GLU A 16 -35.67 -29.50 -18.07
N ASP A 17 -36.66 -28.62 -18.26
CA ASP A 17 -37.84 -28.49 -17.38
C ASP A 17 -39.11 -29.23 -17.89
N ARG A 18 -39.02 -30.00 -18.99
CA ARG A 18 -40.13 -30.81 -19.51
C ARG A 18 -39.94 -32.33 -19.42
N SER A 19 -38.83 -32.78 -18.85
CA SER A 19 -38.47 -34.19 -18.70
C SER A 19 -38.55 -34.71 -17.26
N ALA A 20 -39.21 -33.98 -16.36
CA ALA A 20 -39.59 -34.50 -15.06
C ALA A 20 -41.01 -35.10 -15.14
N PHE A 21 -41.16 -36.32 -14.62
CA PHE A 21 -42.39 -37.13 -14.50
C PHE A 21 -42.80 -38.02 -15.67
N GLN A 22 -41.87 -38.85 -16.15
CA GLN A 22 -42.24 -40.19 -16.62
C GLN A 22 -41.18 -41.22 -16.24
N LEU A 23 -41.00 -41.43 -14.94
CA LEU A 23 -40.38 -42.65 -14.43
C LEU A 23 -41.39 -43.82 -14.56
N SER A 24 -41.66 -44.24 -15.79
CA SER A 24 -42.31 -45.53 -16.04
C SER A 24 -41.29 -46.62 -15.72
N ASN A 25 -41.63 -47.46 -14.75
CA ASN A 25 -40.80 -48.58 -14.34
C ASN A 25 -40.69 -49.59 -15.51
N PRO A 26 -39.50 -49.83 -16.07
CA PRO A 26 -39.32 -50.65 -17.26
C PRO A 26 -39.56 -52.16 -17.03
N TRP A 27 -39.88 -52.58 -15.80
CA TRP A 27 -40.17 -53.97 -15.43
C TRP A 27 -41.66 -54.26 -15.18
N ILE A 28 -42.54 -53.28 -15.33
CA ILE A 28 -43.98 -53.53 -15.33
C ILE A 28 -44.39 -53.89 -16.75
N SER A 29 -44.56 -55.18 -17.00
CA SER A 29 -45.32 -55.62 -18.17
C SER A 29 -46.75 -55.10 -18.01
N GLU A 30 -47.24 -54.32 -18.97
CA GLU A 30 -48.62 -53.83 -19.03
C GLU A 30 -49.57 -55.00 -19.29
N ASP A 31 -49.72 -55.87 -18.30
CA ASP A 31 -50.69 -56.95 -18.34
C ASP A 31 -52.05 -56.38 -17.95
N ARG A 32 -53.12 -56.73 -18.68
CA ARG A 32 -54.46 -56.14 -18.51
C ARG A 32 -54.99 -56.33 -17.07
N THR A 33 -54.48 -57.34 -16.39
CA THR A 33 -54.74 -57.68 -14.99
C THR A 33 -54.10 -56.69 -14.02
N THR A 34 -52.88 -56.21 -14.29
CA THR A 34 -52.19 -55.22 -13.44
C THR A 34 -52.82 -53.84 -13.59
N ALA A 35 -53.27 -53.47 -14.79
CA ALA A 35 -54.02 -52.23 -15.02
C ALA A 35 -55.37 -52.23 -14.28
N ALA A 36 -56.10 -53.34 -14.31
CA ALA A 36 -57.36 -53.49 -13.58
C ALA A 36 -57.15 -53.41 -12.07
N VAL A 37 -56.13 -54.09 -11.54
CA VAL A 37 -55.77 -54.05 -10.12
C VAL A 37 -55.30 -52.65 -9.70
N CYS A 38 -54.50 -51.95 -10.50
CA CYS A 38 -54.09 -50.57 -10.23
C CYS A 38 -55.30 -49.60 -10.22
N SER A 39 -56.25 -49.78 -11.14
CA SER A 39 -57.48 -48.99 -11.14
C SER A 39 -58.35 -49.28 -9.92
N ALA A 40 -58.44 -50.54 -9.48
CA ALA A 40 -59.17 -50.95 -8.29
C ALA A 40 -58.49 -50.45 -7.00
N ILE A 41 -57.16 -50.44 -6.95
CA ILE A 41 -56.40 -49.88 -5.82
C ILE A 41 -56.60 -48.36 -5.74
N ARG A 42 -56.52 -47.63 -6.86
CA ARG A 42 -56.81 -46.19 -6.91
C ARG A 42 -58.26 -45.88 -6.55
N LEU A 43 -59.19 -46.74 -6.93
CA LEU A 43 -60.60 -46.62 -6.56
C LEU A 43 -60.81 -46.88 -5.06
N ALA A 44 -60.12 -47.87 -4.49
CA ALA A 44 -60.15 -48.19 -3.06
C ALA A 44 -59.46 -47.14 -2.18
N GLU A 45 -58.47 -46.43 -2.73
CA GLU A 45 -57.82 -45.26 -2.14
C GLU A 45 -58.77 -44.06 -2.12
N ARG A 46 -59.43 -43.77 -3.26
CA ARG A 46 -60.46 -42.71 -3.34
C ARG A 46 -61.71 -43.01 -2.50
N SER A 47 -62.03 -44.28 -2.27
CA SER A 47 -63.16 -44.69 -1.44
C SER A 47 -62.86 -44.74 0.06
N GLY A 48 -61.63 -44.40 0.47
CA GLY A 48 -61.21 -44.34 1.87
C GLY A 48 -61.21 -45.70 2.59
N HIS A 49 -61.25 -46.81 1.84
CA HIS A 49 -61.25 -48.17 2.39
C HIS A 49 -59.83 -48.68 2.63
N LEU A 50 -58.84 -48.08 1.97
CA LEU A 50 -57.45 -48.11 2.40
C LEU A 50 -57.26 -46.96 3.39
N LYS A 51 -57.55 -47.19 4.67
CA LYS A 51 -56.97 -46.33 5.71
C LYS A 51 -55.46 -46.42 5.53
N THR A 52 -54.77 -45.28 5.47
CA THR A 52 -53.32 -45.13 5.60
C THR A 52 -52.87 -45.83 6.89
N ARG A 53 -52.79 -47.15 6.83
CA ARG A 53 -52.18 -47.98 7.85
C ARG A 53 -50.70 -47.73 7.61
N ARG A 54 -50.25 -46.68 8.31
CA ARG A 54 -48.98 -46.69 9.03
C ARG A 54 -47.81 -46.11 8.23
N ASP A 55 -47.83 -44.82 7.88
CA ASP A 55 -46.60 -44.16 7.42
C ASP A 55 -45.51 -44.20 8.50
N GLU A 56 -45.89 -44.09 9.78
CA GLU A 56 -44.97 -44.15 10.93
C GLU A 56 -44.38 -45.56 11.13
N ALA A 57 -45.20 -46.58 11.35
CA ALA A 57 -44.69 -47.94 11.53
C ALA A 57 -44.45 -48.76 10.23
N LEU A 58 -44.71 -48.21 9.02
CA LEU A 58 -44.04 -48.63 7.79
C LEU A 58 -42.62 -48.05 7.77
N ALA A 59 -42.42 -46.80 8.21
CA ALA A 59 -41.08 -46.25 8.40
C ALA A 59 -40.29 -47.02 9.49
N GLU A 60 -40.92 -47.42 10.60
CA GLU A 60 -40.26 -48.28 11.62
C GLU A 60 -39.95 -49.69 11.09
N MET A 61 -40.85 -50.27 10.28
CA MET A 61 -40.61 -51.57 9.62
C MET A 61 -39.49 -51.47 8.57
N VAL A 62 -39.43 -50.37 7.82
CA VAL A 62 -38.35 -50.08 6.88
C VAL A 62 -37.02 -49.84 7.61
N GLN A 63 -37.02 -49.14 8.75
CA GLN A 63 -35.83 -48.91 9.57
C GLN A 63 -35.28 -50.20 10.19
N SER A 64 -36.16 -51.07 10.72
CA SER A 64 -35.78 -52.39 11.24
C SER A 64 -35.27 -53.33 10.14
N LEU A 65 -35.90 -53.36 8.96
CA LEU A 65 -35.43 -54.13 7.80
C LEU A 65 -34.08 -53.59 7.27
N GLN A 66 -33.88 -52.28 7.29
CA GLN A 66 -32.59 -51.64 6.95
C GLN A 66 -31.48 -52.01 7.95
N ALA A 67 -31.81 -52.27 9.22
CA ALA A 67 -30.86 -52.71 10.23
C ALA A 67 -30.53 -54.22 10.13
N THR A 68 -31.48 -55.05 9.69
CA THR A 68 -31.31 -56.52 9.64
C THR A 68 -30.75 -57.03 8.31
N SER A 69 -30.96 -56.33 7.18
CA SER A 69 -30.54 -56.82 5.86
C SER A 69 -29.26 -56.13 5.34
N PRO A 70 -28.13 -56.86 5.19
CA PRO A 70 -26.88 -56.32 4.65
C PRO A 70 -27.02 -55.68 3.24
N SER A 71 -27.94 -56.19 2.42
CA SER A 71 -28.18 -55.69 1.06
C SER A 71 -28.84 -54.30 1.04
N LEU A 72 -29.76 -54.02 1.98
CA LEU A 72 -30.41 -52.71 2.09
C LEU A 72 -29.44 -51.65 2.62
N HIS A 73 -28.54 -52.05 3.54
CA HIS A 73 -27.47 -51.18 4.00
C HIS A 73 -26.54 -50.77 2.86
N LEU A 74 -26.09 -51.73 2.03
CA LEU A 74 -25.26 -51.45 0.85
C LEU A 74 -25.98 -50.53 -0.14
N MET A 75 -27.27 -50.77 -0.41
CA MET A 75 -28.04 -49.91 -1.31
C MET A 75 -28.17 -48.47 -0.77
N LYS A 76 -28.29 -48.30 0.54
CA LYS A 76 -28.28 -46.97 1.19
C LYS A 76 -26.92 -46.30 1.04
N GLN A 77 -25.83 -47.01 1.30
CA GLN A 77 -24.47 -46.49 1.13
C GLN A 77 -24.18 -46.10 -0.33
N LEU A 78 -24.61 -46.91 -1.30
CA LEU A 78 -24.47 -46.58 -2.73
C LEU A 78 -25.25 -45.34 -3.12
N LYS A 79 -26.47 -45.16 -2.57
CA LYS A 79 -27.25 -43.94 -2.78
C LYS A 79 -26.57 -42.72 -2.17
N GLU A 80 -26.06 -42.84 -0.94
CA GLU A 80 -25.31 -41.76 -0.29
C GLU A 80 -24.02 -41.41 -1.04
N MET A 81 -23.29 -42.41 -1.53
CA MET A 81 -22.09 -42.22 -2.35
C MET A 81 -22.42 -41.53 -3.67
N THR A 82 -23.51 -41.93 -4.32
CA THR A 82 -23.98 -41.32 -5.58
C THR A 82 -24.40 -39.86 -5.36
N ALA A 83 -25.14 -39.58 -4.27
CA ALA A 83 -25.56 -38.22 -3.92
C ALA A 83 -24.34 -37.31 -3.63
N LYS A 84 -23.33 -37.83 -2.90
CA LYS A 84 -22.08 -37.11 -2.67
C LYS A 84 -21.28 -36.91 -3.96
N GLY A 85 -21.26 -37.90 -4.86
CA GLY A 85 -20.66 -37.78 -6.19
C GLY A 85 -21.27 -36.64 -7.01
N GLN A 86 -22.60 -36.59 -7.08
CA GLN A 86 -23.31 -35.50 -7.76
C GLN A 86 -23.03 -34.13 -7.16
N GLN A 87 -22.90 -34.04 -5.83
CA GLN A 87 -22.54 -32.79 -5.17
C GLN A 87 -21.10 -32.35 -5.49
N LEU A 88 -20.17 -33.30 -5.59
CA LEU A 88 -18.80 -33.02 -6.03
C LEU A 88 -18.75 -32.54 -7.47
N ASP A 89 -19.48 -33.20 -8.38
CA ASP A 89 -19.52 -32.80 -9.80
C ASP A 89 -20.12 -31.39 -9.96
N LYS A 90 -21.18 -31.07 -9.20
CA LYS A 90 -21.74 -29.72 -9.14
C LYS A 90 -20.72 -28.70 -8.64
N THR A 91 -19.96 -29.04 -7.60
CA THR A 91 -18.94 -28.14 -7.06
C THR A 91 -17.78 -27.94 -8.04
N THR A 92 -17.35 -29.02 -8.70
CA THR A 92 -16.29 -29.00 -9.73
C THR A 92 -16.67 -28.13 -10.91
N THR A 93 -17.89 -28.29 -11.43
CA THR A 93 -18.39 -27.46 -12.54
C THR A 93 -18.48 -25.99 -12.15
N GLU A 94 -18.93 -25.68 -10.93
CA GLU A 94 -18.95 -24.30 -10.45
C GLU A 94 -17.54 -23.69 -10.35
N ILE A 95 -16.56 -24.46 -9.86
CA ILE A 95 -15.15 -24.03 -9.81
C ILE A 95 -14.64 -23.75 -11.23
N GLN A 96 -14.92 -24.63 -12.19
CA GLN A 96 -14.49 -24.47 -13.58
C GLN A 96 -15.11 -23.21 -14.21
N CYS A 97 -16.41 -22.98 -14.00
CA CYS A 97 -17.08 -21.76 -14.48
C CYS A 97 -16.44 -20.49 -13.90
N ARG A 98 -16.15 -20.46 -12.59
CA ARG A 98 -15.49 -19.33 -11.93
C ARG A 98 -14.06 -19.12 -12.44
N LEU A 99 -13.34 -20.19 -12.76
CA LEU A 99 -11.98 -20.11 -13.29
C LEU A 99 -11.98 -19.51 -14.70
N MET A 100 -12.90 -19.95 -15.56
CA MET A 100 -13.08 -19.38 -16.89
C MET A 100 -13.53 -17.91 -16.84
N ASP A 101 -14.46 -17.56 -15.95
CA ASP A 101 -14.87 -16.16 -15.77
C ASP A 101 -13.69 -15.30 -15.30
N LYS A 102 -12.85 -15.81 -14.39
CA LYS A 102 -11.65 -15.09 -13.93
C LYS A 102 -10.65 -14.87 -15.06
N GLU A 103 -10.41 -15.87 -15.90
CA GLU A 103 -9.49 -15.77 -17.04
C GLU A 103 -10.00 -14.80 -18.11
N THR A 104 -11.31 -14.79 -18.34
CA THR A 104 -11.95 -13.95 -19.37
C THR A 104 -12.39 -12.59 -18.82
N ARG A 105 -12.21 -12.35 -17.51
CA ARG A 105 -12.87 -11.27 -16.77
C ARG A 105 -12.58 -9.90 -17.34
N ASP A 106 -11.36 -9.74 -17.81
CA ASP A 106 -10.84 -8.47 -18.29
C ASP A 106 -11.34 -8.06 -19.68
N ILE A 107 -11.91 -9.00 -20.43
CA ILE A 107 -12.54 -8.75 -21.74
C ILE A 107 -14.06 -8.96 -21.73
N THR A 108 -14.62 -9.73 -20.80
CA THR A 108 -16.08 -9.94 -20.69
C THR A 108 -16.77 -8.93 -19.78
N HIS A 109 -16.09 -8.41 -18.75
CA HIS A 109 -16.70 -7.44 -17.83
C HIS A 109 -16.48 -6.02 -18.33
N LEU A 110 -17.57 -5.39 -18.77
CA LEU A 110 -17.57 -4.05 -19.37
C LEU A 110 -16.84 -3.00 -18.51
N GLY A 111 -17.06 -2.97 -17.19
CA GLY A 111 -16.41 -1.98 -16.33
C GLY A 111 -14.88 -2.14 -16.23
N ILE A 112 -14.36 -3.38 -16.31
CA ILE A 112 -12.90 -3.61 -16.34
C ILE A 112 -12.34 -3.18 -17.70
N LEU A 113 -13.08 -3.48 -18.78
CA LEU A 113 -12.70 -3.10 -20.13
C LEU A 113 -12.69 -1.57 -20.32
N GLU A 114 -13.72 -0.87 -19.84
CA GLU A 114 -13.80 0.60 -19.84
C GLU A 114 -12.66 1.24 -19.05
N SER A 115 -12.31 0.67 -17.89
CA SER A 115 -11.16 1.12 -17.10
C SER A 115 -9.84 0.94 -17.84
N LYS A 116 -9.63 -0.23 -18.48
CA LYS A 116 -8.45 -0.48 -19.31
C LYS A 116 -8.38 0.46 -20.51
N ILE A 117 -9.49 0.72 -21.20
CA ILE A 117 -9.57 1.66 -22.33
C ILE A 117 -9.21 3.07 -21.85
N SER A 118 -9.78 3.52 -20.74
CA SER A 118 -9.50 4.84 -20.16
C SER A 118 -8.02 5.01 -19.79
N GLN A 119 -7.39 3.96 -19.24
CA GLN A 119 -5.95 3.97 -18.95
C GLN A 119 -5.10 4.03 -20.22
N LEU A 120 -5.50 3.31 -21.27
CA LEU A 120 -4.81 3.32 -22.56
C LEU A 120 -4.94 4.69 -23.24
N ASP A 121 -6.13 5.29 -23.21
CA ASP A 121 -6.37 6.63 -23.73
C ASP A 121 -5.57 7.70 -22.99
N LEU A 122 -5.49 7.59 -21.65
CA LEU A 122 -4.65 8.45 -20.83
C LEU A 122 -3.18 8.33 -21.24
N LEU A 123 -2.66 7.10 -21.36
CA LEU A 123 -1.28 6.86 -21.78
C LEU A 123 -1.02 7.40 -23.19
N SER A 124 -1.94 7.16 -24.12
CA SER A 124 -1.88 7.66 -25.49
C SER A 124 -1.81 9.19 -25.52
N SER A 125 -2.65 9.87 -24.74
CA SER A 125 -2.65 11.32 -24.58
C SER A 125 -1.32 11.84 -24.03
N HIS A 126 -0.77 11.19 -22.99
CA HIS A 126 0.54 11.56 -22.45
C HIS A 126 1.66 11.40 -23.48
N LEU A 127 1.69 10.29 -24.22
CA LEU A 127 2.68 10.06 -25.26
C LEU A 127 2.54 11.09 -26.39
N GLN A 128 1.32 11.42 -26.79
CA GLN A 128 1.07 12.44 -27.80
C GLN A 128 1.55 13.82 -27.33
N ALA A 129 1.31 14.18 -26.06
CA ALA A 129 1.80 15.43 -25.48
C ALA A 129 3.33 15.48 -25.46
N VAL A 130 4.01 14.37 -25.15
CA VAL A 130 5.48 14.27 -25.19
C VAL A 130 5.99 14.42 -26.62
N VAL A 131 5.35 13.76 -27.59
CA VAL A 131 5.72 13.86 -29.01
C VAL A 131 5.56 15.28 -29.54
N GLN A 132 4.45 15.96 -29.21
CA GLN A 132 4.25 17.37 -29.55
C GLN A 132 5.28 18.28 -28.86
N SER A 133 5.62 17.98 -27.62
CA SER A 133 6.63 18.72 -26.87
C SER A 133 8.04 18.48 -27.38
N LYS A 134 8.30 17.39 -28.11
CA LYS A 134 9.62 17.06 -28.68
C LYS A 134 10.12 18.18 -29.58
N ASP A 135 9.29 18.64 -30.51
CA ASP A 135 9.70 19.67 -31.47
C ASP A 135 9.89 21.03 -30.80
N HIS A 136 9.05 21.35 -29.81
CA HIS A 136 9.23 22.53 -28.96
C HIS A 136 10.54 22.45 -28.15
N LEU A 137 10.87 21.29 -27.57
CA LEU A 137 12.11 21.08 -26.81
C LEU A 137 13.34 21.17 -27.71
N ILE A 138 13.29 20.56 -28.89
CA ILE A 138 14.36 20.65 -29.90
C ILE A 138 14.56 22.10 -30.31
N ASN A 139 13.49 22.84 -30.64
CA ASN A 139 13.59 24.25 -30.98
C ASN A 139 14.20 25.08 -29.84
N ARG A 140 13.80 24.84 -28.59
CA ARG A 140 14.41 25.52 -27.42
C ARG A 140 15.87 25.18 -27.20
N LEU A 141 16.30 23.94 -27.46
CA LEU A 141 17.68 23.51 -27.30
C LEU A 141 18.57 23.96 -28.47
N GLN A 142 18.00 24.09 -29.67
CA GLN A 142 18.69 24.61 -30.86
C GLN A 142 18.82 26.14 -30.83
N GLN A 143 17.96 26.84 -30.09
CA GLN A 143 18.13 28.27 -29.89
C GLN A 143 19.43 28.51 -29.11
N PRO A 144 20.42 29.22 -29.71
CA PRO A 144 21.62 29.59 -28.99
C PRO A 144 21.20 30.46 -27.80
N PHE A 145 21.65 30.09 -26.61
CA PHE A 145 21.39 30.87 -25.40
C PHE A 145 21.82 32.33 -25.63
N VAL A 146 20.85 33.24 -25.67
CA VAL A 146 21.08 34.68 -25.84
C VAL A 146 21.14 35.29 -24.45
N GLY A 147 22.33 35.35 -23.87
CA GLY A 147 22.61 35.98 -22.58
C GLY A 147 24.10 36.27 -22.42
N ASP A 148 24.50 36.84 -21.29
CA ASP A 148 25.92 36.97 -20.93
C ASP A 148 26.42 35.60 -20.47
N TYR A 149 27.17 34.91 -21.34
CA TYR A 149 27.79 33.64 -21.01
C TYR A 149 29.30 33.72 -21.20
N LEU A 150 30.01 33.01 -20.33
CA LEU A 150 31.43 32.79 -20.51
C LEU A 150 31.60 31.73 -21.61
N LYS A 151 32.15 32.13 -22.76
CA LYS A 151 32.56 31.19 -23.81
C LYS A 151 33.80 30.45 -23.32
N ILE A 152 33.65 29.15 -23.11
CA ILE A 152 34.73 28.29 -22.65
C ILE A 152 34.90 27.19 -23.68
N GLU A 153 36.13 26.91 -24.07
CA GLU A 153 36.39 25.77 -24.94
C GLU A 153 36.20 24.46 -24.16
N ALA A 154 35.75 23.41 -24.84
CA ALA A 154 35.41 22.13 -24.21
C ALA A 154 36.57 21.52 -23.40
N THR A 155 37.81 21.81 -23.79
CA THR A 155 39.05 21.42 -23.10
C THR A 155 39.17 21.99 -21.69
N TYR A 156 38.64 23.19 -21.45
CA TYR A 156 38.78 23.91 -20.19
C TYR A 156 37.56 23.78 -19.27
N HIS A 157 36.44 23.22 -19.73
CA HIS A 157 35.23 23.02 -18.93
C HIS A 157 35.47 22.27 -17.61
N ARG A 158 36.34 21.26 -17.61
CA ARG A 158 36.67 20.50 -16.39
C ARG A 158 37.35 21.38 -15.35
N HIS A 159 38.35 22.14 -15.76
CA HIS A 159 39.10 23.03 -14.89
C HIS A 159 38.23 24.15 -14.34
N VAL A 160 37.35 24.71 -15.19
CA VAL A 160 36.39 25.75 -14.80
C VAL A 160 35.39 25.22 -13.78
N LYS A 161 34.85 24.01 -13.99
CA LYS A 161 33.94 23.37 -13.03
C LYS A 161 34.57 23.23 -11.64
N GLU A 162 35.85 22.90 -11.59
CA GLU A 162 36.60 22.75 -10.34
C GLU A 162 36.92 24.12 -9.72
N LEU A 163 37.26 25.13 -10.52
CA LEU A 163 37.63 26.48 -10.06
C LEU A 163 36.44 27.32 -9.56
N PHE A 164 35.28 27.24 -10.23
CA PHE A 164 34.13 28.11 -9.94
C PHE A 164 33.62 28.02 -8.49
N PRO A 165 33.48 26.82 -7.88
CA PRO A 165 33.11 26.71 -6.48
C PRO A 165 34.12 27.40 -5.55
N LEU A 166 35.42 27.28 -5.81
CA LEU A 166 36.46 27.93 -5.01
C LEU A 166 36.36 29.44 -5.12
N VAL A 167 36.19 29.97 -6.34
CA VAL A 167 36.04 31.42 -6.56
C VAL A 167 34.77 31.96 -5.92
N ALA A 168 33.66 31.22 -6.00
CA ALA A 168 32.40 31.62 -5.36
C ALA A 168 32.52 31.68 -3.84
N SER A 169 33.17 30.67 -3.22
CA SER A 169 33.47 30.67 -1.78
C SER A 169 34.39 31.84 -1.41
N CYS A 170 35.47 32.07 -2.15
CA CYS A 170 36.35 33.21 -1.93
C CYS A 170 35.62 34.56 -2.06
N LEU A 171 34.71 34.71 -3.02
CA LEU A 171 33.93 35.94 -3.21
C LEU A 171 32.97 36.17 -2.04
N ALA A 172 32.35 35.10 -1.52
CA ALA A 172 31.46 35.18 -0.35
C ALA A 172 32.24 35.58 0.91
N GLU A 173 33.44 35.04 1.09
CA GLU A 173 34.31 35.34 2.24
C GLU A 173 35.05 36.69 2.08
N LEU A 174 35.19 37.21 0.86
CA LEU A 174 35.90 38.46 0.58
C LEU A 174 35.37 39.63 1.38
N SER A 175 34.05 39.76 1.53
CA SER A 175 33.45 40.86 2.29
C SER A 175 33.84 40.80 3.77
N SER A 176 33.81 39.62 4.37
CA SER A 176 34.20 39.42 5.78
C SER A 176 35.72 39.62 5.97
N ASN A 177 36.51 39.16 5.00
CA ASN A 177 37.95 39.36 5.00
C ASN A 177 38.32 40.85 4.84
N LEU A 178 37.60 41.60 4.00
CA LEU A 178 37.79 43.05 3.87
C LEU A 178 37.38 43.80 5.13
N GLU A 179 36.29 43.43 5.78
CA GLU A 179 35.89 44.00 7.08
C GLU A 179 36.92 43.70 8.17
N THR A 180 37.46 42.48 8.20
CA THR A 180 38.53 42.09 9.12
C THR A 180 39.80 42.89 8.86
N ILE A 181 40.20 43.04 7.60
CA ILE A 181 41.36 43.86 7.22
C ILE A 181 41.12 45.32 7.59
N GLN A 182 39.94 45.86 7.34
CA GLN A 182 39.59 47.23 7.73
C GLN A 182 39.66 47.41 9.25
N TRP A 183 39.11 46.48 10.03
CA TRP A 183 39.21 46.48 11.49
C TRP A 183 40.67 46.43 11.96
N THR A 184 41.48 45.53 11.41
CA THR A 184 42.92 45.45 11.76
C THR A 184 43.69 46.70 11.35
N SER A 185 43.34 47.34 10.23
CA SER A 185 43.99 48.57 9.79
C SER A 185 43.61 49.79 10.64
N GLY A 186 42.42 49.79 11.23
CA GLY A 186 41.99 50.78 12.21
C GLY A 186 42.46 50.49 13.64
N PHE A 187 42.99 49.29 13.90
CA PHE A 187 43.57 48.90 15.17
C PHE A 187 45.03 49.39 15.25
N ASP A 188 45.21 50.66 15.57
CA ASP A 188 46.53 51.21 15.88
C ASP A 188 46.80 51.14 17.39
N MET A 189 47.68 50.24 17.81
CA MET A 189 48.10 50.08 19.21
C MET A 189 48.98 51.25 19.71
N LYS A 190 49.31 52.22 18.84
CA LYS A 190 50.01 53.46 19.20
C LYS A 190 49.12 54.50 19.89
N ASP A 191 47.81 54.29 19.99
CA ASP A 191 46.88 55.24 20.63
C ASP A 191 47.23 55.49 22.12
N GLY A 192 48.21 54.77 22.70
CA GLY A 192 48.74 55.04 24.04
C GLY A 192 47.73 54.79 25.16
N LYS A 193 46.46 54.53 24.84
CA LYS A 193 45.37 54.25 25.77
C LYS A 193 45.63 52.96 26.56
N MET A 194 46.23 51.95 25.92
CA MET A 194 46.63 50.73 26.62
C MET A 194 47.77 51.00 27.60
N ASP A 195 48.76 51.80 27.21
CA ASP A 195 49.88 52.19 28.07
C ASP A 195 49.40 53.09 29.23
N GLY A 196 48.46 54.00 28.96
CA GLY A 196 47.76 54.82 29.95
C GLY A 196 46.93 53.98 30.93
N ALA A 197 46.22 52.96 30.46
CA ALA A 197 45.49 52.05 31.33
C ALA A 197 46.44 51.20 32.19
N LEU A 198 47.54 50.72 31.62
CA LEU A 198 48.57 49.97 32.36
C LEU A 198 49.24 50.83 33.43
N THR A 199 49.61 52.06 33.11
CA THR A 199 50.19 53.01 34.08
C THR A 199 49.20 53.42 35.17
N ALA A 200 47.91 53.59 34.86
CA ALA A 200 46.86 53.84 35.86
C ALA A 200 46.68 52.66 36.82
N ILE A 201 46.74 51.42 36.30
CA ILE A 201 46.71 50.21 37.13
C ILE A 201 47.97 50.14 38.02
N SER A 202 49.15 50.42 37.46
CA SER A 202 50.40 50.43 38.23
C SER A 202 50.40 51.48 39.35
N THR A 203 49.88 52.69 39.10
CA THR A 203 49.79 53.74 40.12
C THR A 203 48.77 53.41 41.20
N SER A 204 47.62 52.83 40.85
CA SER A 204 46.64 52.34 41.82
C SER A 204 47.21 51.22 42.71
N LEU A 205 47.95 50.29 42.12
CA LEU A 205 48.63 49.22 42.85
C LEU A 205 49.71 49.76 43.79
N ALA A 206 50.49 50.75 43.36
CA ALA A 206 51.44 51.44 44.23
C ALA A 206 50.74 52.13 45.40
N HIS A 207 49.61 52.80 45.17
CA HIS A 207 48.80 53.43 46.22
C HIS A 207 48.28 52.42 47.24
N LEU A 208 47.76 51.28 46.78
CA LEU A 208 47.33 50.18 47.65
C LEU A 208 48.48 49.63 48.48
N GLN A 209 49.66 49.46 47.86
CA GLN A 209 50.87 49.02 48.56
C GLN A 209 51.29 50.01 49.65
N THR A 210 51.28 51.31 49.37
CA THR A 210 51.58 52.34 50.38
C THR A 210 50.54 52.33 51.50
N SER A 211 49.25 52.23 51.19
CA SER A 211 48.19 52.15 52.21
C SER A 211 48.32 50.90 53.07
N PHE A 212 48.73 49.78 52.50
CA PHE A 212 49.00 48.57 53.27
C PHE A 212 50.19 48.78 54.22
N GLN A 213 51.28 49.39 53.74
CA GLN A 213 52.43 49.70 54.58
C GLN A 213 52.11 50.65 55.73
N THR A 214 51.28 51.67 55.52
CA THR A 214 50.86 52.58 56.60
C THR A 214 50.02 51.87 57.65
N ILE A 215 49.12 50.96 57.25
CA ILE A 215 48.35 50.12 58.18
C ILE A 215 49.29 49.22 58.99
N CYS A 216 50.28 48.60 58.36
CA CYS A 216 51.28 47.80 59.07
C CYS A 216 52.09 48.63 60.08
N GLN A 217 52.48 49.86 59.72
CA GLN A 217 53.16 50.76 60.64
C GLN A 217 52.28 51.15 61.83
N LEU A 218 51.01 51.49 61.59
CA LEU A 218 50.04 51.79 62.65
C LEU A 218 49.87 50.60 63.60
N ARG A 219 49.75 49.38 63.07
CA ARG A 219 49.67 48.18 63.90
C ARG A 219 50.91 48.02 64.77
N ASN A 220 52.11 48.17 64.20
CA ASN A 220 53.34 48.09 64.98
C ASN A 220 53.42 49.18 66.06
N THR A 221 52.90 50.39 65.80
CA THR A 221 52.82 51.43 66.85
C THR A 221 51.84 51.06 67.97
N LEU A 222 50.70 50.46 67.64
CA LEU A 222 49.73 49.97 68.64
C LEU A 222 50.32 48.83 69.49
N ASP A 223 50.97 47.86 68.86
CA ASP A 223 51.65 46.76 69.56
C ASP A 223 52.74 47.29 70.53
N ASN A 224 53.45 48.36 70.12
CA ASN A 224 54.42 49.03 70.97
C ASN A 224 53.77 49.78 72.15
N PHE A 225 52.60 50.40 71.97
CA PHE A 225 51.85 51.03 73.08
C PHE A 225 51.33 49.99 74.07
N GLU A 226 50.80 48.86 73.60
CA GLU A 226 50.35 47.75 74.46
C GLU A 226 51.51 47.15 75.28
N SER A 227 52.70 47.09 74.68
CA SER A 227 53.92 46.67 75.37
C SER A 227 54.45 47.71 76.39
N GLN A 228 54.13 48.99 76.21
CA GLN A 228 54.48 50.06 77.15
C GLN A 228 53.53 50.15 78.35
N ASP A 229 52.23 49.86 78.15
CA ASP A 229 51.24 49.80 79.24
C ASP A 229 51.41 48.55 80.14
N SER A 230 52.24 47.59 79.73
CA SER A 230 52.51 46.33 80.44
C SER A 230 53.80 46.35 81.31
N ARG A 231 54.38 47.52 81.61
CA ARG A 231 55.57 47.70 82.48
C ARG A 231 55.37 48.77 83.53
#